data_AF-B8QWB5-F1
#
_entry.id   AF-B8QWB5-F1
#
_cell.length_a   1.000
_cell.length_b   1.000
_cell.length_c   1.000
_cell.angle_alpha   90.00
_cell.angle_beta   90.00
_cell.angle_gamma   90.00
#
_symmetry.space_group_name_H-M   'P 1'
#
loop_
_entity.id
_entity.type
_entity.pdbx_description
1 polymer ?
#
loop_
_entity_poly.entity_id
_entity_poly.type
_entity_poly.pdbx_seq_one_letter_code
_entity_poly.pdbx_strand_id
1 'polypeptide(L)'
;GAGFIGSYLVKKLLEKGYTVHATLRNTEDEEKTGLLRRLVPGAAERLRLFEADLFDAATFAPAIAGCQFVFLVATPYGLEAAGSKYKSTAEAAVAAVRVILRQCEESKTVKRVIHTASISTASPLKDKEAEGSGDGYKDFISESCWTPLNVDYHLRSAHFDKYILAKLQSEQELLSYNGGESPAFEVVTLPLGLVAGDTVLGHAPETLEHAVSPVSREELSFKFLRLLQSLLGSEPLVHVDDACEALLFCMERPSIAGRFFCAAAYPSIHDITDHYASKFPHLDVLRA
;
A
#
# COMPACT_ATOMS: atom_id res chain seq x y z
N GLY A 1 -1.71 -5.37 10.82
CA GLY A 1 -1.05 -4.76 11.98
C GLY A 1 0.46 -4.71 11.86
N ALA A 2 1.14 -5.86 11.84
CA ALA A 2 2.60 -5.94 12.03
C ALA A 2 3.49 -5.80 10.77
N GLY A 3 2.94 -5.42 9.62
CA GLY A 3 3.75 -5.15 8.41
C GLY A 3 4.47 -3.80 8.49
N PHE A 4 5.28 -3.46 7.49
CA PHE A 4 6.10 -2.24 7.50
C PHE A 4 5.28 -0.97 7.75
N ILE A 5 4.43 -0.57 6.79
CA ILE A 5 3.55 0.61 6.92
C ILE A 5 2.58 0.44 8.11
N GLY A 6 2.04 -0.78 8.28
CA GLY A 6 1.04 -1.05 9.32
C GLY A 6 1.56 -0.83 10.73
N SER A 7 2.77 -1.29 11.04
CA SER A 7 3.37 -1.17 12.37
C SER A 7 3.75 0.29 12.67
N TYR A 8 4.22 1.02 11.66
CA TYR A 8 4.52 2.44 11.77
C TYR A 8 3.26 3.29 12.00
N LEU A 9 2.18 2.97 11.29
CA LEU A 9 0.87 3.60 11.48
C LEU A 9 0.31 3.31 12.88
N VAL A 10 0.39 2.05 13.34
CA VAL A 10 -0.03 1.67 14.71
C VAL A 10 0.75 2.47 15.75
N LYS A 11 2.08 2.60 15.59
CA LYS A 11 2.94 3.40 16.48
C LYS A 11 2.44 4.85 16.56
N LYS A 12 2.30 5.53 15.42
CA LYS A 12 1.86 6.94 15.38
C LYS A 12 0.45 7.14 15.97
N LEU A 13 -0.50 6.24 15.68
CA LEU A 13 -1.84 6.30 16.25
C LEU A 13 -1.80 6.17 17.79
N LEU A 14 -1.00 5.24 18.32
CA LEU A 14 -0.86 5.05 19.76
C LEU A 14 -0.15 6.24 20.45
N GLU A 15 0.84 6.85 19.80
CA GLU A 15 1.52 8.08 20.24
C GLU A 15 0.56 9.26 20.32
N LYS A 16 -0.38 9.37 19.37
CA LYS A 16 -1.47 10.36 19.38
C LYS A 16 -2.60 10.04 20.37
N GLY A 17 -2.52 8.94 21.12
CA GLY A 17 -3.47 8.59 22.17
C GLY A 17 -4.72 7.84 21.69
N TYR A 18 -4.77 7.38 20.43
CA TYR A 18 -5.88 6.58 19.93
C TYR A 18 -5.87 5.15 20.50
N THR A 19 -7.05 4.55 20.63
CA THR A 19 -7.22 3.09 20.75
C THR A 19 -7.08 2.47 19.37
N VAL A 20 -6.22 1.47 19.24
CA VAL A 20 -5.90 0.84 17.96
C VAL A 20 -6.29 -0.63 17.99
N HIS A 21 -7.19 -1.02 17.09
CA HIS A 21 -7.48 -2.41 16.78
C HIS A 21 -6.55 -2.85 15.64
N ALA A 22 -5.58 -3.72 15.93
CA ALA A 22 -4.63 -4.21 14.95
C ALA A 22 -4.88 -5.68 14.63
N THR A 23 -5.01 -6.01 13.35
CA THR A 23 -5.20 -7.39 12.89
C THR A 23 -3.88 -8.09 12.56
N LEU A 24 -3.81 -9.38 12.86
CA LEU A 24 -2.74 -10.31 12.47
C LEU A 24 -3.37 -11.61 11.97
N ARG A 25 -2.68 -12.35 11.09
CA ARG A 25 -3.14 -13.68 10.66
C ARG A 25 -3.02 -14.74 11.77
N ASN A 26 -2.07 -14.57 12.66
CA ASN A 26 -1.85 -15.43 13.81
C ASN A 26 -1.53 -14.53 15.00
N THR A 27 -2.38 -14.54 16.01
CA THR A 27 -2.18 -13.77 17.25
C THR A 27 -1.25 -14.46 18.26
N GLU A 28 -0.87 -15.71 18.01
CA GLU A 28 0.13 -16.48 18.77
C GLU A 28 1.56 -16.25 18.26
N ASP A 29 1.74 -15.47 17.18
CA ASP A 29 3.06 -15.05 16.70
C ASP A 29 3.65 -14.01 17.66
N GLU A 30 4.42 -14.47 18.65
CA GLU A 30 5.04 -13.66 19.70
C GLU A 30 6.03 -12.61 19.15
N GLU A 31 6.65 -12.86 18.00
CA GLU A 31 7.53 -11.88 17.37
C GLU A 31 6.71 -10.67 16.90
N LYS A 32 5.66 -10.92 16.10
CA LYS A 32 4.82 -9.85 15.54
C LYS A 32 3.96 -9.18 16.60
N THR A 33 3.35 -9.95 17.49
CA THR A 33 2.51 -9.38 18.55
C THR A 33 3.36 -8.67 19.60
N GLY A 34 4.50 -9.24 19.98
CA GLY A 34 5.48 -8.62 20.88
C GLY A 34 6.03 -7.32 20.32
N LEU A 35 6.33 -7.26 19.02
CA LEU A 35 6.70 -6.01 18.33
C LEU A 35 5.63 -4.94 18.56
N LEU A 36 4.37 -5.23 18.20
CA LEU A 36 3.28 -4.24 18.32
C LEU A 36 3.07 -3.77 19.77
N ARG A 37 3.16 -4.68 20.74
CA ARG A 37 3.01 -4.36 22.17
C ARG A 37 4.14 -3.49 22.72
N ARG A 38 5.30 -3.46 22.07
CA ARG A 38 6.48 -2.69 22.49
C ARG A 38 6.70 -1.40 21.69
N LEU A 39 5.85 -1.09 20.71
CA LEU A 39 6.01 0.09 19.84
C LEU A 39 6.06 1.40 20.63
N VAL A 40 5.24 1.52 21.69
CA VAL A 40 5.19 2.70 22.56
C VAL A 40 5.01 2.30 24.02
N PRO A 41 5.50 3.09 24.99
CA PRO A 41 5.19 2.89 26.39
C PRO A 41 3.68 2.90 26.64
N GLY A 42 3.16 1.93 27.39
CA GLY A 42 1.73 1.82 27.68
C GLY A 42 0.87 1.36 26.50
N ALA A 43 1.45 0.90 25.38
CA ALA A 43 0.70 0.41 24.22
C ALA A 43 -0.40 -0.60 24.60
N ALA A 44 -0.12 -1.50 25.56
CA ALA A 44 -1.05 -2.54 26.00
C ALA A 44 -2.41 -2.01 26.51
N GLU A 45 -2.48 -0.76 26.96
CA GLU A 45 -3.73 -0.15 27.44
C GLU A 45 -4.69 0.18 26.29
N ARG A 46 -4.15 0.56 25.13
CA ARG A 46 -4.89 1.08 23.96
C ARG A 46 -4.79 0.21 22.71
N LEU A 47 -3.86 -0.73 22.67
CA LEU A 47 -3.72 -1.70 21.59
C LEU A 47 -4.61 -2.93 21.87
N ARG A 48 -5.41 -3.30 20.88
CA ARG A 48 -6.23 -4.51 20.86
C ARG A 48 -5.83 -5.33 19.64
N LEU A 49 -5.41 -6.57 19.86
CA LEU A 49 -4.98 -7.47 18.79
C LEU A 49 -6.13 -8.41 18.42
N PHE A 50 -6.35 -8.57 17.13
CA PHE A 50 -7.38 -9.46 16.60
C PHE A 50 -6.78 -10.39 15.56
N GLU A 51 -7.23 -11.64 15.57
CA GLU A 51 -6.91 -12.56 14.49
C GLU A 51 -7.86 -12.32 13.32
N ALA A 52 -7.31 -12.08 12.13
CA ALA A 52 -8.09 -11.91 10.91
C ALA A 52 -7.27 -12.24 9.66
N ASP A 53 -7.93 -12.81 8.66
CA ASP A 53 -7.34 -13.22 7.38
C ASP A 53 -8.14 -12.66 6.20
N LEU A 54 -7.45 -12.06 5.22
CA LEU A 54 -8.06 -11.53 3.99
C LEU A 54 -8.69 -12.64 3.13
N PHE A 55 -8.22 -13.89 3.25
CA PHE A 55 -8.85 -15.04 2.59
C PHE A 55 -10.13 -15.50 3.29
N ASP A 56 -10.36 -15.07 4.53
CA ASP A 56 -11.61 -15.22 5.27
C ASP A 56 -12.03 -13.89 5.93
N ALA A 57 -12.39 -12.92 5.09
CA ALA A 57 -12.68 -11.57 5.54
C ALA A 57 -13.83 -11.45 6.56
N ALA A 58 -14.63 -12.51 6.76
CA ALA A 58 -15.62 -12.58 7.83
C ALA A 58 -14.99 -12.38 9.22
N THR A 59 -13.73 -12.79 9.38
CA THR A 59 -12.93 -12.66 10.61
C THR A 59 -12.62 -11.22 11.03
N PHE A 60 -12.83 -10.22 10.16
CA PHE A 60 -12.55 -8.81 10.50
C PHE A 60 -13.65 -8.14 11.33
N ALA A 61 -14.87 -8.69 11.38
CA ALA A 61 -15.99 -8.04 12.08
C ALA A 61 -15.69 -7.66 13.54
N PRO A 62 -15.07 -8.53 14.38
CA PRO A 62 -14.72 -8.17 15.76
C PRO A 62 -13.71 -7.02 15.84
N ALA A 63 -12.76 -6.94 14.90
CA ALA A 63 -11.77 -5.87 14.87
C ALA A 63 -12.39 -4.52 14.45
N ILE A 64 -13.41 -4.55 13.58
CA ILE A 64 -14.10 -3.35 13.09
C ILE A 64 -15.10 -2.80 14.12
N ALA A 65 -15.68 -3.65 14.96
CA ALA A 65 -16.69 -3.26 15.93
C ALA A 65 -16.23 -2.08 16.82
N GLY A 66 -16.99 -0.98 16.79
CA GLY A 66 -16.71 0.23 17.57
C GLY A 66 -15.64 1.15 16.99
N CYS A 67 -15.02 0.80 15.85
CA CYS A 67 -14.04 1.66 15.18
C CYS A 67 -14.71 2.78 14.41
N GLN A 68 -14.19 4.01 14.53
CA GLN A 68 -14.62 5.13 13.70
C GLN A 68 -13.86 5.20 12.36
N PHE A 69 -12.65 4.65 12.31
CA PHE A 69 -11.78 4.70 11.16
C PHE A 69 -11.18 3.33 10.92
N VAL A 70 -11.17 2.87 9.67
CA VAL A 70 -10.63 1.57 9.28
C VAL A 70 -9.53 1.78 8.26
N PHE A 71 -8.31 1.36 8.61
CA PHE A 71 -7.15 1.43 7.71
C PHE A 71 -6.92 0.08 7.03
N LEU A 72 -7.15 0.03 5.72
CA LEU A 72 -6.88 -1.15 4.89
C LEU A 72 -5.45 -1.08 4.36
N VAL A 73 -4.50 -1.51 5.20
CA VAL A 73 -3.06 -1.51 4.87
C VAL A 73 -2.62 -2.82 4.23
N ALA A 74 -3.25 -3.93 4.61
CA ALA A 74 -2.88 -5.25 4.11
C ALA A 74 -3.43 -5.48 2.69
N THR A 75 -2.69 -6.25 1.89
CA THR A 75 -3.13 -6.77 0.60
C THR A 75 -2.71 -8.23 0.55
N PRO A 76 -3.55 -9.16 0.06
CA PRO A 76 -3.11 -10.52 -0.14
C PRO A 76 -2.13 -10.46 -1.32
N TYR A 77 -0.83 -10.53 -1.07
CA TYR A 77 0.19 -10.55 -2.12
C TYR A 77 1.31 -11.52 -1.72
N GLY A 78 1.91 -12.20 -2.70
CA GLY A 78 2.92 -13.24 -2.47
C GLY A 78 2.37 -14.57 -1.92
N LEU A 79 1.11 -14.63 -1.50
CA LEU A 79 0.41 -15.86 -1.16
C LEU A 79 -0.30 -16.35 -2.42
N GLU A 80 0.20 -17.44 -3.00
CA GLU A 80 -0.59 -18.14 -4.02
C GLU A 80 -1.92 -18.54 -3.39
N ALA A 81 -3.01 -18.38 -4.14
CA ALA A 81 -4.33 -18.87 -3.78
C ALA A 81 -4.39 -20.41 -3.63
N ALA A 82 -3.26 -21.10 -3.58
CA ALA A 82 -3.12 -22.53 -3.39
C ALA A 82 -3.80 -22.94 -2.08
N GLY A 83 -4.91 -23.68 -2.21
CA GLY A 83 -5.76 -24.06 -1.08
C GLY A 83 -6.82 -23.04 -0.67
N SER A 84 -6.89 -21.87 -1.33
CA SER A 84 -7.98 -20.91 -1.14
C SER A 84 -9.15 -21.19 -2.10
N LYS A 85 -10.34 -20.65 -1.77
CA LYS A 85 -11.54 -20.73 -2.62
C LYS A 85 -11.52 -19.82 -3.85
N TYR A 86 -10.51 -18.96 -4.00
CA TYR A 86 -10.42 -17.95 -5.04
C TYR A 86 -9.52 -18.40 -6.19
N LYS A 87 -9.85 -18.00 -7.42
CA LYS A 87 -9.09 -18.35 -8.64
C LYS A 87 -7.86 -17.47 -8.82
N SER A 88 -7.85 -16.29 -8.20
CA SER A 88 -6.73 -15.36 -8.27
C SER A 88 -6.63 -14.51 -7.01
N THR A 89 -5.45 -13.95 -6.79
CA THR A 89 -5.18 -12.97 -5.74
C THR A 89 -6.06 -11.73 -5.86
N ALA A 90 -6.34 -11.29 -7.09
CA ALA A 90 -7.21 -10.14 -7.34
C ALA A 90 -8.66 -10.41 -6.95
N GLU A 91 -9.18 -11.59 -7.29
CA GLU A 91 -10.51 -12.03 -6.87
C GLU A 91 -10.62 -12.10 -5.34
N ALA A 92 -9.61 -12.66 -4.67
CA ALA A 92 -9.56 -12.70 -3.21
C ALA A 92 -9.55 -11.29 -2.60
N ALA A 93 -8.74 -10.38 -3.14
CA ALA A 93 -8.64 -9.00 -2.64
C ALA A 93 -9.96 -8.23 -2.78
N VAL A 94 -10.61 -8.29 -3.95
CA VAL A 94 -11.92 -7.66 -4.19
C VAL A 94 -13.00 -8.26 -3.28
N ALA A 95 -13.04 -9.60 -3.15
CA ALA A 95 -13.98 -10.25 -2.26
C ALA A 95 -13.77 -9.83 -0.79
N ALA A 96 -12.52 -9.69 -0.35
CA ALA A 96 -12.19 -9.23 0.99
C ALA A 96 -12.66 -7.79 1.22
N VAL A 97 -12.38 -6.89 0.27
CA VAL A 97 -12.85 -5.48 0.30
C VAL A 97 -14.36 -5.43 0.45
N ARG A 98 -15.13 -6.17 -0.36
CA ARG A 98 -16.60 -6.19 -0.29
C ARG A 98 -17.12 -6.61 1.07
N VAL A 99 -16.54 -7.66 1.64
CA VAL A 99 -16.94 -8.16 2.96
C VAL A 99 -16.59 -7.13 4.05
N ILE A 100 -15.41 -6.51 3.98
CA ILE A 100 -14.98 -5.51 4.97
C ILE A 100 -15.83 -4.24 4.87
N LEU A 101 -16.14 -3.75 3.67
CA LEU A 101 -17.03 -2.60 3.48
C LEU A 101 -18.42 -2.87 4.06
N ARG A 102 -18.97 -4.06 3.82
CA ARG A 102 -20.25 -4.47 4.40
C ARG A 102 -20.18 -4.49 5.94
N GLN A 103 -19.13 -5.06 6.52
CA GLN A 103 -18.94 -5.06 7.98
C GLN A 103 -18.77 -3.65 8.56
N CYS A 104 -18.09 -2.75 7.84
CA CYS A 104 -17.99 -1.34 8.22
C CYS A 104 -19.38 -0.70 8.28
N GLU A 105 -20.23 -0.97 7.28
CA GLU A 105 -21.61 -0.46 7.23
C GLU A 105 -22.51 -1.08 8.32
N GLU A 106 -22.36 -2.38 8.58
CA GLU A 106 -23.07 -3.11 9.64
C GLU A 106 -22.68 -2.61 11.03
N SER A 107 -21.42 -2.15 11.21
CA SER A 107 -20.94 -1.63 12.49
C SER A 107 -21.64 -0.34 12.95
N LYS A 108 -22.22 0.42 12.01
CA LYS A 108 -22.83 1.76 12.23
C LYS A 108 -21.94 2.80 12.93
N THR A 109 -20.64 2.52 13.08
CA THR A 109 -19.69 3.38 13.82
C THR A 109 -18.60 3.95 12.93
N VAL A 110 -18.27 3.25 11.83
CA VAL A 110 -17.26 3.68 10.87
C VAL A 110 -17.71 4.96 10.17
N LYS A 111 -16.82 5.95 10.12
CA LYS A 111 -16.98 7.22 9.42
C LYS A 111 -16.15 7.27 8.15
N ARG A 112 -15.00 6.59 8.12
CA ARG A 112 -14.12 6.55 6.96
C ARG A 112 -13.30 5.27 6.88
N VAL A 113 -13.20 4.73 5.67
CA VAL A 113 -12.29 3.64 5.31
C VAL A 113 -11.15 4.23 4.49
N ILE A 114 -9.91 4.00 4.92
CA ILE A 114 -8.70 4.58 4.34
C ILE A 114 -7.82 3.44 3.85
N HIS A 115 -7.56 3.39 2.55
CA HIS A 115 -6.80 2.30 1.93
C HIS A 115 -5.42 2.77 1.48
N THR A 116 -4.38 1.99 1.80
CA THR A 116 -3.07 2.17 1.17
C THR A 116 -3.11 1.48 -0.19
N ALA A 117 -3.38 2.24 -1.25
CA ALA A 117 -3.25 1.76 -2.62
C ALA A 117 -1.76 1.80 -3.04
N SER A 118 -1.48 1.50 -4.31
CA SER A 118 -0.11 1.50 -4.86
C SER A 118 -0.04 2.45 -6.03
N ILE A 119 1.02 3.25 -6.14
CA ILE A 119 1.24 4.10 -7.32
C ILE A 119 1.36 3.28 -8.62
N SER A 120 1.67 1.98 -8.52
CA SER A 120 1.68 1.06 -9.66
C SER A 120 0.30 0.86 -10.31
N THR A 121 -0.79 1.32 -9.69
CA THR A 121 -2.15 1.35 -10.29
C THR A 121 -2.43 2.62 -11.07
N ALA A 122 -1.48 3.56 -11.11
CA ALA A 122 -1.63 4.90 -11.67
C ALA A 122 -0.72 5.20 -12.87
N SER A 123 -0.21 4.18 -13.56
CA SER A 123 0.77 4.37 -14.64
C SER A 123 0.28 5.39 -15.68
N PRO A 124 1.14 6.35 -16.08
CA PRO A 124 0.84 7.28 -17.15
C PRO A 124 1.13 6.69 -18.54
N LEU A 125 1.35 5.38 -18.69
CA LEU A 125 1.50 4.75 -20.01
C LEU A 125 0.30 5.06 -20.91
N LYS A 126 0.58 5.41 -22.16
CA LYS A 126 -0.44 5.67 -23.18
C LYS A 126 -0.97 4.35 -23.73
N ASP A 127 -2.29 4.18 -23.65
CA ASP A 127 -2.99 3.11 -24.37
C ASP A 127 -3.27 3.59 -25.80
N LYS A 128 -2.53 3.02 -26.77
CA LYS A 128 -2.67 3.31 -28.19
C LYS A 128 -4.11 3.12 -28.69
N GLU A 129 -4.80 2.09 -28.22
CA GLU A 129 -6.13 1.72 -28.69
C GLU A 129 -7.20 2.66 -28.14
N ALA A 130 -7.03 3.12 -26.89
CA ALA A 130 -7.98 4.01 -26.23
C ALA A 130 -7.75 5.49 -26.54
N GLU A 131 -6.49 5.92 -26.70
CA GLU A 131 -6.11 7.34 -26.76
C GLU A 131 -5.65 7.79 -28.15
N GLY A 132 -5.52 6.87 -29.11
CA GLY A 132 -5.10 7.18 -30.49
C GLY A 132 -3.73 7.85 -30.60
N SER A 133 -2.92 7.78 -29.54
CA SER A 133 -1.62 8.43 -29.41
C SER A 133 -0.46 7.43 -29.51
N GLY A 134 0.75 7.93 -29.78
CA GLY A 134 1.94 7.09 -29.94
C GLY A 134 2.40 6.39 -28.65
N ASP A 135 3.44 5.55 -28.75
CA ASP A 135 4.06 4.92 -27.59
C ASP A 135 4.59 5.94 -26.56
N GLY A 136 4.67 5.52 -25.30
CA GLY A 136 5.31 6.26 -24.22
C GLY A 136 4.36 6.64 -23.09
N TYR A 137 4.65 7.76 -22.45
CA TYR A 137 3.93 8.23 -21.27
C TYR A 137 3.11 9.49 -21.59
N LYS A 138 2.06 9.71 -20.79
CA LYS A 138 1.38 11.00 -20.65
C LYS A 138 2.33 12.03 -20.05
N ASP A 139 2.03 13.31 -20.29
CA ASP A 139 2.89 14.42 -19.88
C ASP A 139 2.95 14.57 -18.34
N PHE A 140 1.92 14.08 -17.65
CA PHE A 140 1.84 14.07 -16.19
C PHE A 140 1.09 12.82 -15.70
N ILE A 141 1.43 12.41 -14.48
CA ILE A 141 0.68 11.42 -13.70
C ILE A 141 -0.30 12.16 -12.78
N SER A 142 -1.54 11.68 -12.66
CA SER A 142 -2.55 12.26 -11.77
C SER A 142 -3.51 11.19 -11.27
N GLU A 143 -4.34 11.53 -10.28
CA GLU A 143 -5.31 10.62 -9.66
C GLU A 143 -6.36 10.05 -10.63
N SER A 144 -6.45 10.62 -11.83
CA SER A 144 -7.28 10.11 -12.93
C SER A 144 -6.65 8.94 -13.71
N CYS A 145 -5.33 8.73 -13.57
CA CYS A 145 -4.60 7.69 -14.31
C CYS A 145 -4.87 6.31 -13.73
N TRP A 146 -5.17 5.34 -14.59
CA TRP A 146 -5.27 3.93 -14.24
C TRP A 146 -4.31 3.14 -15.11
N THR A 147 -3.54 2.24 -14.51
CA THR A 147 -2.54 1.46 -15.23
C THR A 147 -3.20 0.61 -16.33
N PRO A 148 -2.83 0.80 -17.61
CA PRO A 148 -3.38 0.00 -18.70
C PRO A 148 -2.73 -1.39 -18.73
N LEU A 149 -3.50 -2.42 -18.39
CA LEU A 149 -2.98 -3.80 -18.26
C LEU A 149 -2.69 -4.49 -19.61
N ASN A 150 -3.20 -3.93 -20.70
CA ASN A 150 -2.99 -4.37 -22.09
C ASN A 150 -1.72 -3.79 -22.73
N VAL A 151 -1.07 -2.80 -22.11
CA VAL A 151 0.13 -2.16 -22.67
C VAL A 151 1.39 -2.89 -22.23
N ASP A 152 2.25 -3.24 -23.18
CA ASP A 152 3.55 -3.83 -22.88
C ASP A 152 4.60 -2.75 -22.54
N TYR A 153 5.56 -3.09 -21.69
CA TYR A 153 6.64 -2.20 -21.28
C TYR A 153 7.90 -2.99 -20.91
N HIS A 154 9.04 -2.33 -20.96
CA HIS A 154 10.33 -2.98 -20.68
C HIS A 154 10.35 -3.57 -19.26
N LEU A 155 10.85 -4.81 -19.12
CA LEU A 155 10.92 -5.58 -17.87
C LEU A 155 9.56 -5.96 -17.25
N ARG A 156 8.44 -5.81 -17.96
CA ARG A 156 7.12 -6.27 -17.51
C ARG A 156 7.17 -7.71 -17.00
N SER A 157 6.50 -7.94 -15.87
CA SER A 157 6.51 -9.23 -15.18
C SER A 157 5.09 -9.70 -14.90
N ALA A 158 4.76 -10.93 -15.33
CA ALA A 158 3.47 -11.54 -15.04
C ALA A 158 3.20 -11.66 -13.53
N HIS A 159 4.24 -11.78 -12.70
CA HIS A 159 4.09 -11.80 -11.25
C HIS A 159 3.67 -10.42 -10.71
N PHE A 160 4.28 -9.35 -11.21
CA PHE A 160 3.94 -7.99 -10.81
C PHE A 160 2.60 -7.53 -11.41
N ASP A 161 2.23 -8.00 -12.60
CA ASP A 161 0.90 -7.76 -13.17
C ASP A 161 -0.22 -8.31 -12.26
N LYS A 162 -0.01 -9.47 -11.60
CA LYS A 162 -0.96 -9.98 -10.60
C LYS A 162 -1.08 -9.05 -9.39
N TYR A 163 0.03 -8.44 -8.95
CA TYR A 163 0.00 -7.41 -7.91
C TYR A 163 -0.81 -6.20 -8.34
N ILE A 164 -0.46 -5.63 -9.50
CA ILE A 164 -1.12 -4.44 -10.05
C ILE A 164 -2.61 -4.70 -10.20
N LEU A 165 -3.01 -5.83 -10.79
CA LEU A 165 -4.41 -6.20 -10.97
C LEU A 165 -5.14 -6.28 -9.63
N ALA A 166 -4.56 -6.93 -8.62
CA ALA A 166 -5.17 -7.05 -7.30
C ALA A 166 -5.33 -5.69 -6.61
N LYS A 167 -4.31 -4.83 -6.63
CA LYS A 167 -4.36 -3.48 -6.06
C LYS A 167 -5.36 -2.60 -6.82
N LEU A 168 -5.33 -2.62 -8.14
CA LEU A 168 -6.16 -1.80 -9.02
C LEU A 168 -7.64 -2.14 -8.85
N GLN A 169 -8.01 -3.42 -8.92
CA GLN A 169 -9.42 -3.83 -8.76
C GLN A 169 -9.94 -3.59 -7.34
N SER A 170 -9.11 -3.80 -6.32
CA SER A 170 -9.49 -3.48 -4.92
C SER A 170 -9.72 -1.99 -4.72
N GLU A 171 -8.85 -1.16 -5.31
CA GLU A 171 -8.97 0.30 -5.25
C GLU A 171 -10.23 0.80 -5.98
N GLN A 172 -10.53 0.26 -7.16
CA GLN A 172 -11.74 0.58 -7.91
C GLN A 172 -13.01 0.18 -7.15
N GLU A 173 -13.03 -1.02 -6.56
CA GLU A 173 -14.15 -1.48 -5.74
C GLU A 173 -14.36 -0.54 -4.53
N LEU A 174 -13.28 -0.16 -3.84
CA LEU A 174 -13.32 0.79 -2.74
C LEU A 174 -13.89 2.15 -3.17
N LEU A 175 -13.37 2.73 -4.24
CA LEU A 175 -13.80 4.06 -4.72
C LEU A 175 -15.24 4.05 -5.22
N SER A 176 -15.72 2.93 -5.78
CA SER A 176 -17.11 2.81 -6.24
C SER A 176 -18.13 3.01 -5.11
N TYR A 177 -17.75 2.71 -3.86
CA TYR A 177 -18.61 2.92 -2.69
C TYR A 177 -19.03 4.39 -2.52
N ASN A 178 -18.14 5.35 -2.84
CA ASN A 178 -18.44 6.77 -2.74
C ASN A 178 -19.51 7.25 -3.74
N GLY A 179 -19.77 6.49 -4.80
CA GLY A 179 -20.77 6.82 -5.83
C GLY A 179 -22.22 6.47 -5.45
N GLY A 180 -22.45 5.83 -4.29
CA GLY A 180 -23.79 5.50 -3.82
C GLY A 180 -24.61 6.74 -3.43
N GLU A 181 -25.95 6.64 -3.47
CA GLU A 181 -26.86 7.78 -3.20
C GLU A 181 -26.73 8.36 -1.77
N SER A 182 -26.23 7.57 -0.81
CA SER A 182 -25.95 8.00 0.57
C SER A 182 -24.97 7.01 1.23
N PRO A 183 -23.66 7.13 0.97
CA PRO A 183 -22.68 6.20 1.51
C PRO A 183 -22.64 6.31 3.04
N ALA A 184 -22.60 5.17 3.74
CA ALA A 184 -22.62 5.14 5.21
C ALA A 184 -21.33 5.71 5.84
N PHE A 185 -20.24 5.75 5.07
CA PHE A 185 -18.94 6.29 5.42
C PHE A 185 -18.20 6.73 4.16
N GLU A 186 -17.18 7.57 4.33
CA GLU A 186 -16.32 8.00 3.22
C GLU A 186 -15.25 6.95 2.92
N VAL A 187 -14.89 6.79 1.65
CA VAL A 187 -13.72 5.98 1.25
C VAL A 187 -12.63 6.88 0.69
N VAL A 188 -11.41 6.70 1.21
CA VAL A 188 -10.20 7.36 0.71
C VAL A 188 -9.18 6.31 0.31
N THR A 189 -8.57 6.45 -0.86
CA THR A 189 -7.45 5.62 -1.29
C THR A 189 -6.20 6.47 -1.48
N LEU A 190 -5.07 5.98 -0.96
CA LEU A 190 -3.78 6.64 -1.10
C LEU A 190 -2.82 5.74 -1.89
N PRO A 191 -2.68 5.92 -3.20
CA PRO A 191 -1.58 5.33 -3.96
C PRO A 191 -0.24 5.85 -3.45
N LEU A 192 0.45 4.99 -2.70
CA LEU A 192 1.76 5.33 -2.16
C LEU A 192 2.84 5.06 -3.22
N GLY A 193 3.84 5.94 -3.28
CA GLY A 193 5.11 5.64 -3.94
C GLY A 193 5.83 4.45 -3.30
N LEU A 194 7.00 4.09 -3.82
CA LEU A 194 7.89 3.13 -3.17
C LEU A 194 8.22 3.65 -1.77
N VAL A 195 7.69 2.98 -0.76
CA VAL A 195 7.84 3.40 0.64
C VAL A 195 9.20 2.95 1.15
N ALA A 196 10.01 3.90 1.61
CA ALA A 196 11.30 3.64 2.25
C ALA A 196 11.44 4.45 3.55
N GLY A 197 12.57 4.32 4.23
CA GLY A 197 12.85 5.03 5.47
C GLY A 197 13.13 4.10 6.66
N ASP A 198 13.01 4.66 7.86
CA ASP A 198 13.18 3.92 9.11
C ASP A 198 12.18 2.79 9.25
N THR A 199 12.54 1.72 9.96
CA THR A 199 11.65 0.59 10.22
C THR A 199 11.68 0.22 11.70
N VAL A 200 10.53 -0.22 12.21
CA VAL A 200 10.40 -0.83 13.54
C VAL A 200 10.51 -2.35 13.48
N LEU A 201 10.55 -2.93 12.27
CA LEU A 201 10.70 -4.36 12.08
C LEU A 201 12.13 -4.80 12.44
N GLY A 202 12.29 -6.05 12.87
CA GLY A 202 13.60 -6.66 13.12
C GLY A 202 14.41 -6.97 11.85
N HIS A 203 13.88 -6.64 10.68
CA HIS A 203 14.49 -6.88 9.36
C HIS A 203 14.16 -5.72 8.41
N ALA A 204 14.91 -5.62 7.31
CA ALA A 204 14.59 -4.66 6.25
C ALA A 204 13.27 -5.04 5.56
N PRO A 205 12.32 -4.10 5.37
CA PRO A 205 11.17 -4.31 4.51
C PRO A 205 11.59 -4.46 3.04
N GLU A 206 10.86 -5.26 2.26
CA GLU A 206 11.10 -5.46 0.81
C GLU A 206 11.22 -4.14 0.03
N THR A 207 10.33 -3.17 0.27
CA THR A 207 10.39 -1.87 -0.42
C THR A 207 11.63 -1.04 -0.02
N LEU A 208 12.13 -1.21 1.20
CA LEU A 208 13.40 -0.62 1.62
C LEU A 208 14.58 -1.30 0.93
N GLU A 209 14.57 -2.64 0.83
CA GLU A 209 15.59 -3.42 0.11
C GLU A 209 15.67 -2.99 -1.37
N HIS A 210 14.52 -2.77 -2.01
CA HIS A 210 14.45 -2.17 -3.34
C HIS A 210 15.07 -0.77 -3.39
N ALA A 211 14.69 0.13 -2.48
CA ALA A 211 15.19 1.50 -2.44
C ALA A 211 16.71 1.59 -2.22
N VAL A 212 17.32 0.65 -1.49
CA VAL A 212 18.77 0.60 -1.25
C VAL A 212 19.52 -0.35 -2.19
N SER A 213 18.83 -1.01 -3.12
CA SER A 213 19.43 -1.96 -4.06
C SER A 213 20.63 -1.42 -4.87
N PRO A 214 20.71 -0.13 -5.23
CA PRO A 214 21.90 0.38 -5.91
C PRO A 214 23.18 0.23 -5.08
N VAL A 215 23.11 0.44 -3.76
CA VAL A 215 24.27 0.36 -2.85
C VAL A 215 24.47 -1.03 -2.27
N SER A 216 23.39 -1.80 -2.05
CA SER A 216 23.49 -3.18 -1.57
C SER A 216 23.90 -4.15 -2.69
N ARG A 217 23.82 -3.71 -3.95
CA ARG A 217 24.09 -4.49 -5.15
C ARG A 217 23.22 -5.72 -5.31
N GLU A 218 22.00 -5.67 -4.77
CA GLU A 218 21.01 -6.72 -4.95
C GLU A 218 20.34 -6.55 -6.33
N GLU A 219 20.80 -7.33 -7.30
CA GLU A 219 20.42 -7.23 -8.71
C GLU A 219 18.92 -7.43 -8.98
N LEU A 220 18.24 -8.31 -8.25
CA LEU A 220 16.80 -8.55 -8.44
C LEU A 220 15.98 -7.35 -7.98
N SER A 221 16.32 -6.79 -6.83
CA SER A 221 15.73 -5.55 -6.30
C SER A 221 16.04 -4.35 -7.18
N PHE A 222 17.25 -4.26 -7.73
CA PHE A 222 17.61 -3.20 -8.66
C PHE A 222 16.85 -3.33 -9.99
N LYS A 223 16.67 -4.56 -10.47
CA LYS A 223 15.80 -4.86 -11.62
C LYS A 223 14.35 -4.48 -11.35
N PHE A 224 13.86 -4.64 -10.12
CA PHE A 224 12.51 -4.20 -9.74
C PHE A 224 12.35 -2.68 -9.85
N LEU A 225 13.32 -1.88 -9.40
CA LEU A 225 13.30 -0.44 -9.65
C LEU A 225 13.19 -0.15 -11.15
N ARG A 226 14.10 -0.68 -11.97
CA ARG A 226 14.05 -0.48 -13.43
C ARG A 226 12.71 -0.88 -14.07
N LEU A 227 12.04 -1.92 -13.56
CA LEU A 227 10.69 -2.28 -13.93
C LEU A 227 9.70 -1.17 -13.55
N LEU A 228 9.72 -0.70 -12.31
CA LEU A 228 8.87 0.37 -11.80
C LEU A 228 9.05 1.67 -12.60
N GLN A 229 10.28 2.09 -12.90
CA GLN A 229 10.54 3.20 -13.81
C GLN A 229 9.95 2.96 -15.22
N SER A 230 10.06 1.75 -15.76
CA SER A 230 9.51 1.42 -17.08
C SER A 230 7.96 1.41 -17.09
N LEU A 231 7.34 1.20 -15.92
CA LEU A 231 5.90 1.28 -15.75
C LEU A 231 5.44 2.74 -15.57
N LEU A 232 6.18 3.56 -14.83
CA LEU A 232 5.71 4.87 -14.36
C LEU A 232 6.38 6.06 -15.05
N GLY A 233 7.43 5.84 -15.84
CA GLY A 233 8.31 6.87 -16.39
C GLY A 233 9.20 7.55 -15.34
N SER A 234 9.12 7.13 -14.09
CA SER A 234 9.87 7.64 -12.92
C SER A 234 9.79 6.63 -11.77
N GLU A 235 10.46 6.91 -10.67
CA GLU A 235 10.46 6.11 -9.43
C GLU A 235 9.81 6.93 -8.30
N PRO A 236 8.47 6.97 -8.17
CA PRO A 236 7.85 7.73 -7.10
C PRO A 236 8.29 7.19 -5.74
N LEU A 237 8.89 8.04 -4.89
CA LEU A 237 9.39 7.65 -3.57
C LEU A 237 8.60 8.36 -2.46
N VAL A 238 8.42 7.69 -1.33
CA VAL A 238 7.83 8.30 -0.13
C VAL A 238 8.49 7.76 1.13
N HIS A 239 8.76 8.62 2.11
CA HIS A 239 9.21 8.17 3.41
C HIS A 239 8.05 7.55 4.20
N VAL A 240 8.29 6.51 4.99
CA VAL A 240 7.24 5.84 5.77
C VAL A 240 6.54 6.79 6.75
N ASP A 241 7.26 7.77 7.30
CA ASP A 241 6.67 8.83 8.11
C ASP A 241 5.63 9.63 7.31
N ASP A 242 6.00 10.15 6.14
CA ASP A 242 5.12 10.95 5.29
C ASP A 242 3.90 10.14 4.82
N ALA A 243 4.10 8.87 4.48
CA ALA A 243 3.02 7.97 4.11
C ALA A 243 2.02 7.81 5.28
N CYS A 244 2.51 7.64 6.51
CA CYS A 244 1.64 7.51 7.68
C CYS A 244 1.00 8.85 8.09
N GLU A 245 1.72 9.97 7.96
CA GLU A 245 1.14 11.31 8.18
C GLU A 245 0.05 11.61 7.16
N ALA A 246 0.19 11.19 5.89
CA ALA A 246 -0.87 11.33 4.89
C ALA A 246 -2.11 10.48 5.25
N LEU A 247 -1.92 9.25 5.73
CA LEU A 247 -3.02 8.41 6.23
C LEU A 247 -3.74 9.04 7.43
N LEU A 248 -2.99 9.59 8.39
CA LEU A 248 -3.52 10.30 9.54
C LEU A 248 -4.23 11.60 9.14
N PHE A 249 -3.66 12.36 8.21
CA PHE A 249 -4.29 13.54 7.64
C PHE A 249 -5.66 13.19 7.07
N CYS A 250 -5.75 12.15 6.24
CA CYS A 250 -7.02 11.66 5.69
C CYS A 250 -8.01 11.22 6.78
N MET A 251 -7.54 10.71 7.93
CA MET A 251 -8.38 10.38 9.09
C MET A 251 -8.91 11.62 9.82
N GLU A 252 -8.06 12.63 10.00
CA GLU A 252 -8.35 13.81 10.83
C GLU A 252 -9.19 14.87 10.09
N ARG A 253 -9.31 14.80 8.76
CA ARG A 253 -10.18 15.70 7.99
C ARG A 253 -11.66 15.56 8.38
N PRO A 254 -12.41 16.68 8.49
CA PRO A 254 -13.86 16.64 8.71
C PRO A 254 -14.62 15.87 7.61
N SER A 255 -14.21 16.05 6.36
CA SER A 255 -14.71 15.31 5.20
C SER A 255 -13.60 15.23 4.15
N ILE A 256 -13.39 14.04 3.61
CA ILE A 256 -12.49 13.75 2.49
C ILE A 256 -12.85 12.38 1.91
N ALA A 257 -12.98 12.33 0.59
CA ALA A 257 -13.29 11.11 -0.14
C ALA A 257 -12.58 11.13 -1.50
N GLY A 258 -12.28 9.96 -2.03
CA GLY A 258 -11.64 9.81 -3.34
C GLY A 258 -10.21 9.29 -3.25
N ARG A 259 -9.44 9.53 -4.31
CA ARG A 259 -8.09 9.01 -4.50
C ARG A 259 -7.10 10.17 -4.40
N PHE A 260 -5.97 9.97 -3.70
CA PHE A 260 -4.94 10.99 -3.51
C PHE A 260 -3.54 10.36 -3.52
N PHE A 261 -2.64 10.81 -4.40
CA PHE A 261 -1.29 10.25 -4.43
C PHE A 261 -0.44 10.70 -3.26
N CYS A 262 0.43 9.81 -2.79
CA CYS A 262 1.40 10.12 -1.76
C CYS A 262 2.79 9.69 -2.22
N ALA A 263 3.51 10.65 -2.81
CA ALA A 263 4.90 10.56 -3.17
C ALA A 263 5.57 11.91 -2.90
N ALA A 264 6.79 11.89 -2.38
CA ALA A 264 7.57 13.09 -2.07
C ALA A 264 8.45 13.53 -3.25
N ALA A 265 8.85 12.58 -4.11
CA ALA A 265 9.69 12.83 -5.28
C ALA A 265 9.42 11.81 -6.38
N TYR A 266 9.80 12.17 -7.61
CA TYR A 266 9.67 11.35 -8.83
C TYR A 266 11.01 11.26 -9.59
N PRO A 267 12.10 10.81 -8.95
CA PRO A 267 13.40 10.68 -9.61
C PRO A 267 13.38 9.63 -10.73
N SER A 268 14.33 9.72 -11.64
CA SER A 268 14.74 8.59 -12.47
C SER A 268 15.69 7.66 -11.71
N ILE A 269 15.89 6.45 -12.22
CA ILE A 269 16.91 5.52 -11.72
C ILE A 269 18.32 6.13 -11.79
N HIS A 270 18.58 6.99 -12.78
CA HIS A 270 19.85 7.70 -12.89
C HIS A 270 20.01 8.68 -11.72
N ASP A 271 18.98 9.47 -11.41
CA ASP A 271 19.00 10.38 -10.25
C ASP A 271 19.24 9.62 -8.94
N ILE A 272 18.62 8.45 -8.75
CA ILE A 272 18.82 7.61 -7.57
C ILE A 272 20.27 7.10 -7.49
N THR A 273 20.78 6.51 -8.58
CA THR A 273 22.13 5.93 -8.60
C THR A 273 23.23 6.99 -8.45
N ASP A 274 23.06 8.16 -9.07
CA ASP A 274 23.97 9.29 -8.93
C ASP A 274 23.91 9.89 -7.52
N HIS A 275 22.73 9.96 -6.90
CA HIS A 275 22.59 10.37 -5.50
C HIS A 275 23.40 9.45 -4.57
N TYR A 276 23.27 8.14 -4.73
CA TYR A 276 24.03 7.17 -3.93
C TYR A 276 25.54 7.25 -4.20
N ALA A 277 25.97 7.35 -5.46
CA ALA A 277 27.38 7.46 -5.81
C ALA A 277 28.01 8.74 -5.24
N SER A 278 27.27 9.86 -5.23
CA SER A 278 27.71 11.13 -4.64
C SER A 278 27.80 11.07 -3.12
N LYS A 279 26.78 10.48 -2.46
CA LYS A 279 26.68 10.42 -1.00
C LYS A 279 27.62 9.38 -0.37
N PHE A 280 27.87 8.27 -1.09
CA PHE A 280 28.69 7.16 -0.63
C PHE A 280 29.76 6.80 -1.67
N PRO A 281 30.75 7.68 -1.93
CA PRO A 281 31.71 7.52 -3.02
C PRO A 281 32.68 6.33 -2.84
N HIS A 282 32.67 5.69 -1.67
CA HIS A 282 33.48 4.51 -1.36
C HIS A 282 32.75 3.18 -1.67
N LEU A 283 31.44 3.24 -1.98
CA LEU A 283 30.66 2.06 -2.33
C LEU A 283 30.61 1.90 -3.86
N ASP A 284 30.63 0.65 -4.32
CA ASP A 284 30.42 0.32 -5.73
C ASP A 284 28.91 0.22 -6.02
N VAL A 285 28.37 1.26 -6.65
CA VAL A 285 26.93 1.44 -6.89
C VAL A 285 26.51 0.81 -8.22
N LEU A 286 25.44 0.03 -8.24
CA LEU A 286 24.83 -0.44 -9.49
C LEU A 286 24.31 0.73 -10.32
N ARG A 287 24.52 0.67 -11.64
CA ARG A 287 24.09 1.71 -12.59
C ARG A 287 23.21 1.08 -13.68
N ALA A 288 22.20 1.84 -14.11
CA ALA A 288 21.17 1.37 -15.05
C ALA A 288 21.57 1.52 -16.52
#